data_AF-L9VXR3-F1
#
_entry.id   AF-L9VXR3-F1
#
_cell.length_a   1.000
_cell.length_b   1.000
_cell.length_c   1.000
_cell.angle_alpha   90.00
_cell.angle_beta   90.00
_cell.angle_gamma   90.00
#
_symmetry.space_group_name_H-M   'P 1'
#
loop_
_entity.id
_entity.type
_entity.pdbx_description
1 polymer ?
#
loop_
_entity_poly.entity_id
_entity_poly.type
_entity_poly.pdbx_seq_one_letter_code
_entity_poly.pdbx_strand_id
1 'polypeptide(L)'
;MYKRVTLTDTVEVPPEELGDVSPNLVKRLLQDKLEGRMDEQVGSVVSVTNVHDIGEGTVLPNRPGVYYEAEFDAVTFDPQMQEVVDGTVVEVVEFGAFVGIGPVDGLLHVSQISDEYLAYDGENQQLASNESNRTLGVDDAVRARIVTKSIDERNPRDSKIGLTAKQPGLGKHGWLEDDHEKQEAAAGE
;
A
#
# COMPACT_ATOMS: atom_id res chain seq x y z
N MET A 1 6.31 -3.83 -2.74
CA MET A 1 7.48 -3.67 -1.85
C MET A 1 7.86 -2.19 -1.61
N TYR A 2 8.37 -1.89 -0.42
CA TYR A 2 8.93 -0.58 -0.08
C TYR A 2 10.32 -0.40 -0.68
N LYS A 3 10.57 0.74 -1.31
CA LYS A 3 11.85 1.10 -1.91
C LYS A 3 12.28 2.46 -1.38
N ARG A 4 13.57 2.62 -1.14
CA ARG A 4 14.16 3.95 -0.96
C ARG A 4 14.68 4.40 -2.32
N VAL A 5 14.18 5.54 -2.79
CA VAL A 5 14.55 6.12 -4.07
C VAL A 5 15.06 7.53 -3.84
N THR A 6 16.04 7.94 -4.62
CA THR A 6 16.52 9.33 -4.66
C THR A 6 15.87 9.98 -5.87
N LEU A 7 15.16 11.09 -5.64
CA LEU A 7 14.38 11.81 -6.63
C LEU A 7 14.83 13.26 -6.67
N THR A 8 14.65 13.86 -7.84
CA THR A 8 14.85 15.29 -8.06
C THR A 8 13.49 15.87 -8.46
N ASP A 9 13.03 16.87 -7.72
CA ASP A 9 11.77 17.56 -8.02
C ASP A 9 11.88 19.05 -7.66
N THR A 10 11.03 19.86 -8.30
CA THR A 10 10.96 21.29 -8.06
C THR A 10 9.93 21.60 -6.97
N VAL A 11 10.36 22.28 -5.90
CA VAL A 11 9.48 22.74 -4.82
C VAL A 11 9.21 24.23 -4.95
N GLU A 12 7.96 24.64 -4.75
CA GLU A 12 7.59 26.06 -4.66
C GLU A 12 7.70 26.52 -3.22
N VAL A 13 8.56 27.50 -2.96
CA VAL A 13 8.67 28.17 -1.66
C VAL A 13 7.84 29.45 -1.69
N PRO A 14 6.81 29.58 -0.83
CA PRO A 14 6.01 30.78 -0.74
C PRO A 14 6.84 32.01 -0.32
N PRO A 15 6.48 33.23 -0.77
CA PRO A 15 7.19 34.47 -0.41
C PRO A 15 7.42 34.65 1.10
N GLU A 16 6.45 34.17 1.88
CA GLU A 16 6.39 34.30 3.33
C GLU A 16 7.53 33.51 4.02
N GLU A 17 8.00 32.44 3.39
CA GLU A 17 9.00 31.53 3.93
C GLU A 17 10.36 31.63 3.23
N LEU A 18 10.53 32.59 2.32
CA LEU A 18 11.81 32.88 1.67
C LEU A 18 12.87 33.47 2.62
N GLY A 19 12.47 33.88 3.82
CA GLY A 19 13.40 34.42 4.82
C GLY A 19 14.46 33.42 5.29
N ASP A 20 14.14 32.12 5.25
CA ASP A 20 15.08 31.04 5.59
C ASP A 20 14.73 29.73 4.85
N VAL A 21 15.35 29.53 3.68
CA VAL A 21 15.18 28.31 2.87
C VAL A 21 16.06 27.20 3.43
N SER A 22 15.66 26.69 4.59
CA SER A 22 16.34 25.58 5.24
C SER A 22 15.98 24.22 4.61
N PRO A 23 16.84 23.19 4.73
CA PRO A 23 16.50 21.83 4.31
C PRO A 23 15.23 21.27 4.98
N ASN A 24 14.94 21.70 6.20
CA ASN A 24 13.72 21.30 6.91
C ASN A 24 12.46 21.90 6.28
N LEU A 25 12.53 23.16 5.84
CA LEU A 25 11.42 23.80 5.13
C LEU A 25 11.17 23.10 3.79
N VAL A 26 12.22 22.89 3.00
CA VAL A 26 12.13 22.20 1.70
C VAL A 26 11.59 20.78 1.88
N LYS A 27 12.08 20.06 2.89
CA LYS A 27 11.55 18.74 3.25
C LYS A 27 10.04 18.81 3.52
N ARG A 28 9.57 19.71 4.38
CA ARG A 28 8.13 19.85 4.69
C ARG A 28 7.31 20.12 3.43
N LEU A 29 7.74 21.07 2.61
CA LEU A 29 7.04 21.42 1.37
C LEU A 29 7.02 20.26 0.37
N LEU A 30 8.10 19.49 0.27
CA LEU A 30 8.15 18.27 -0.54
C LEU A 30 7.24 17.18 0.03
N GLN A 31 7.16 17.03 1.36
CA GLN A 31 6.23 16.11 2.00
C GLN A 31 4.78 16.49 1.67
N ASP A 32 4.39 17.74 1.89
CA ASP A 32 3.04 18.22 1.57
C ASP A 32 2.69 18.08 0.07
N LYS A 33 3.69 18.24 -0.80
CA LYS A 33 3.51 18.10 -2.26
C LYS A 33 3.38 16.65 -2.68
N LEU A 34 4.21 15.75 -2.16
CA LEU A 34 4.43 14.41 -2.73
C LEU A 34 3.80 13.28 -1.91
N GLU A 35 3.64 13.43 -0.60
CA GLU A 35 3.08 12.37 0.24
C GLU A 35 1.67 12.00 -0.22
N GLY A 36 1.45 10.70 -0.39
CA GLY A 36 0.17 10.18 -0.88
C GLY A 36 -0.06 10.40 -2.37
N ARG A 37 0.93 10.82 -3.17
CA ARG A 37 0.83 10.76 -4.63
C ARG A 37 1.24 9.39 -5.16
N MET A 38 0.57 8.96 -6.23
CA MET A 38 0.89 7.75 -6.98
C MET A 38 1.54 8.13 -8.31
N ASP A 39 2.68 7.54 -8.59
CA ASP A 39 3.36 7.64 -9.88
C ASP A 39 3.55 6.24 -10.48
N GLU A 40 3.39 6.09 -11.78
CA GLU A 40 3.48 4.79 -12.45
C GLU A 40 4.89 4.17 -12.40
N GLN A 41 5.93 5.00 -12.33
CA GLN A 41 7.34 4.58 -12.36
C GLN A 41 7.90 4.33 -10.97
N VAL A 42 7.59 5.21 -10.00
CA VAL A 42 8.16 5.11 -8.64
C VAL A 42 7.19 4.56 -7.58
N GLY A 43 5.91 4.45 -7.91
CA GLY A 43 4.86 3.95 -7.02
C GLY A 43 4.25 5.04 -6.14
N SER A 44 3.64 4.63 -5.03
CA SER A 44 3.09 5.57 -4.04
C SER A 44 4.21 6.18 -3.21
N VAL A 45 4.33 7.51 -3.17
CA VAL A 45 5.27 8.19 -2.28
C VAL A 45 4.70 8.18 -0.86
N VAL A 46 5.38 7.50 0.04
CA VAL A 46 4.95 7.34 1.43
C VAL A 46 5.43 8.51 2.26
N SER A 47 6.73 8.82 2.17
CA SER A 47 7.31 9.96 2.88
C SER A 47 8.66 10.38 2.32
N VAL A 48 8.96 11.67 2.39
CA VAL A 48 10.28 12.24 2.09
C VAL A 48 11.13 12.23 3.35
N THR A 49 12.31 11.61 3.27
CA THR A 49 13.16 11.34 4.44
C THR A 49 14.25 12.40 4.61
N ASN A 50 15.09 12.60 3.60
CA ASN A 50 16.24 13.49 3.65
C ASN A 50 16.31 14.34 2.38
N VAL A 51 16.73 15.59 2.51
CA VAL A 51 17.04 16.48 1.39
C VAL A 51 18.55 16.63 1.36
N HIS A 52 19.18 16.31 0.21
CA HIS A 52 20.62 16.31 0.05
C HIS A 52 21.12 17.64 -0.51
N ASP A 53 20.52 18.09 -1.59
CA ASP A 53 20.93 19.30 -2.31
C ASP A 53 19.71 20.17 -2.64
N ILE A 54 19.90 21.48 -2.56
CA ILE A 54 18.91 22.49 -2.91
C ILE A 54 19.60 23.43 -3.90
N GLY A 55 19.17 23.34 -5.16
CA GLY A 55 19.70 24.14 -6.25
C GLY A 55 19.27 25.60 -6.18
N GLU A 56 19.54 26.33 -7.26
CA GLU A 56 19.25 27.75 -7.35
C GLU A 56 17.74 28.02 -7.50
N GLY A 57 17.23 28.98 -6.74
CA GLY A 57 15.84 29.40 -6.79
C GLY A 57 15.54 30.20 -8.06
N THR A 58 14.57 29.74 -8.85
CA THR A 58 14.10 30.44 -10.06
C THR A 58 12.75 31.10 -9.80
N VAL A 59 12.62 32.37 -10.18
CA VAL A 59 11.35 33.10 -10.14
C VAL A 59 10.67 33.01 -11.51
N LEU A 60 9.42 32.57 -11.52
CA LEU A 60 8.61 32.52 -12.74
C LEU A 60 7.74 33.77 -12.88
N PRO A 61 7.61 34.36 -14.08
CA PRO A 61 6.73 35.50 -14.30
C PRO A 61 5.29 35.19 -13.90
N ASN A 62 4.64 36.12 -13.19
CA ASN A 62 3.26 35.98 -12.70
C ASN A 62 3.03 34.85 -11.68
N ARG A 63 4.09 34.31 -11.04
CA ARG A 63 3.95 33.42 -9.90
C ARG A 63 4.56 34.06 -8.65
N PRO A 64 3.89 33.93 -7.49
CA PRO A 64 4.38 34.56 -6.26
C PRO A 64 5.60 33.84 -5.68
N GLY A 65 5.67 32.50 -5.77
CA GLY A 65 6.74 31.71 -5.16
C GLY A 65 8.06 31.67 -5.94
N VAL A 66 9.11 31.25 -5.24
CA VAL A 66 10.42 30.89 -5.83
C VAL A 66 10.48 29.37 -5.94
N TYR A 67 10.96 28.88 -7.08
CA TYR A 67 11.04 27.45 -7.37
C TYR A 67 12.46 26.96 -7.19
N TYR A 68 12.65 26.01 -6.29
CA TYR A 68 13.95 25.39 -6.03
C TYR A 68 13.93 23.96 -6.55
N GLU A 69 14.94 23.56 -7.30
CA GLU A 69 15.18 22.15 -7.61
C GLU A 69 15.86 21.51 -6.41
N ALA A 70 15.31 20.41 -5.89
CA ALA A 70 15.85 19.72 -4.74
C ALA A 70 16.05 18.24 -5.02
N GLU A 71 17.20 17.71 -4.59
CA GLU A 71 17.47 16.27 -4.57
C GLU A 71 17.17 15.72 -3.18
N PHE A 72 16.33 14.69 -3.10
CA PHE A 72 15.87 14.12 -1.84
C PHE A 72 15.67 12.61 -1.91
N ASP A 73 15.81 11.95 -0.76
CA ASP A 73 15.45 10.56 -0.57
C ASP A 73 13.98 10.45 -0.15
N ALA A 74 13.22 9.65 -0.89
CA ALA A 74 11.86 9.28 -0.55
C ALA A 74 11.73 7.77 -0.34
N VAL A 75 10.82 7.40 0.57
CA VAL A 75 10.33 6.04 0.69
C VAL A 75 9.10 5.92 -0.19
N THR A 76 9.15 5.05 -1.18
CA THR A 76 8.02 4.74 -2.04
C THR A 76 7.54 3.31 -1.83
N PHE A 77 6.27 3.08 -2.10
CA PHE A 77 5.65 1.77 -2.10
C PHE A 77 5.19 1.44 -3.50
N ASP A 78 5.85 0.44 -4.09
CA ASP A 78 5.55 -0.03 -5.44
C ASP A 78 5.20 -1.52 -5.39
N PRO A 79 3.90 -1.88 -5.45
CA PRO A 79 3.48 -3.27 -5.52
C PRO A 79 3.75 -3.85 -6.90
N GLN A 80 4.36 -5.04 -6.97
CA GLN A 80 4.63 -5.76 -8.20
C GLN A 80 3.57 -6.83 -8.47
N MET A 81 3.32 -7.14 -9.75
CA MET A 81 2.46 -8.27 -10.10
C MET A 81 3.10 -9.59 -9.65
N GLN A 82 2.27 -10.53 -9.20
CA GLN A 82 2.67 -11.84 -8.65
C GLN A 82 3.45 -11.79 -7.33
N GLU A 83 3.59 -10.62 -6.72
CA GLU A 83 4.22 -10.45 -5.41
C GLU A 83 3.31 -11.03 -4.31
N VAL A 84 3.91 -11.78 -3.38
CA VAL A 84 3.25 -12.24 -2.15
C VAL A 84 3.40 -11.17 -1.09
N VAL A 85 2.28 -10.74 -0.53
CA VAL A 85 2.19 -9.68 0.46
C VAL A 85 1.41 -10.18 1.67
N ASP A 86 1.89 -9.81 2.85
CA ASP A 86 1.17 -9.97 4.10
C ASP A 86 0.43 -8.65 4.38
N GLY A 87 -0.84 -8.74 4.75
CA GLY A 87 -1.69 -7.59 4.98
C GLY A 87 -2.74 -7.86 6.06
N THR A 88 -3.45 -6.83 6.46
CA THR A 88 -4.52 -6.92 7.48
C THR A 88 -5.85 -6.57 6.84
N VAL A 89 -6.89 -7.34 7.11
CA VAL A 89 -8.24 -7.03 6.63
C VAL A 89 -8.75 -5.77 7.32
N VAL A 90 -9.00 -4.73 6.54
CA VAL A 90 -9.51 -3.43 7.02
C VAL A 90 -11.04 -3.40 6.98
N GLU A 91 -11.63 -4.05 5.98
CA GLU A 91 -13.09 -4.06 5.79
C GLU A 91 -13.51 -5.36 5.10
N VAL A 92 -14.68 -5.88 5.47
CA VAL A 92 -15.29 -7.05 4.83
C VAL A 92 -16.62 -6.64 4.22
N VAL A 93 -16.85 -7.09 2.99
CA VAL A 93 -18.06 -6.79 2.20
C VAL A 93 -18.63 -8.07 1.59
N GLU A 94 -19.86 -8.01 1.08
CA GLU A 94 -20.55 -9.20 0.55
C GLU A 94 -19.80 -9.93 -0.58
N PHE A 95 -19.01 -9.19 -1.37
CA PHE A 95 -18.27 -9.73 -2.51
C PHE A 95 -16.78 -9.98 -2.23
N GLY A 96 -16.30 -9.74 -1.00
CA GLY A 96 -14.89 -9.94 -0.66
C GLY A 96 -14.42 -9.21 0.59
N ALA A 97 -13.12 -9.01 0.71
CA ALA A 97 -12.49 -8.30 1.82
C ALA A 97 -11.44 -7.31 1.29
N PHE A 98 -11.37 -6.13 1.89
CA PHE A 98 -10.31 -5.17 1.66
C PHE A 98 -9.16 -5.44 2.62
N VAL A 99 -7.98 -5.67 2.07
CA VAL A 99 -6.75 -5.98 2.80
C VAL A 99 -5.80 -4.81 2.63
N GLY A 100 -5.45 -4.15 3.74
CA GLY A 100 -4.42 -3.13 3.76
C GLY A 100 -3.05 -3.77 3.57
N ILE A 101 -2.35 -3.41 2.49
CA ILE A 101 -1.01 -3.93 2.14
C ILE A 101 0.09 -2.85 2.29
N GLY A 102 -0.19 -1.79 3.04
CA GLY A 102 0.71 -0.65 3.26
C GLY A 102 -0.05 0.68 3.09
N PRO A 103 0.36 1.56 2.17
CA PRO A 103 -0.35 2.83 1.89
C PRO A 103 -1.57 2.66 0.96
N VAL A 104 -1.84 1.45 0.49
CA VAL A 104 -2.91 1.12 -0.46
C VAL A 104 -3.67 -0.11 0.02
N ASP A 105 -4.94 -0.18 -0.38
CA ASP A 105 -5.84 -1.28 -0.06
C ASP A 105 -5.98 -2.20 -1.28
N GLY A 106 -5.91 -3.51 -1.05
CA GLY A 106 -6.14 -4.54 -2.05
C GLY A 106 -7.49 -5.22 -1.85
N LEU A 107 -8.22 -5.46 -2.94
CA LEU A 107 -9.46 -6.21 -2.93
C LEU A 107 -9.18 -7.71 -3.08
N LEU A 108 -9.54 -8.47 -2.06
CA LEU A 108 -9.58 -9.92 -2.09
C LEU A 108 -11.02 -10.38 -2.35
N HIS A 109 -11.32 -10.75 -3.58
CA HIS A 109 -12.66 -11.20 -3.96
C HIS A 109 -13.01 -12.54 -3.29
N VAL A 110 -14.28 -12.76 -2.93
CA VAL A 110 -14.73 -13.97 -2.21
C VAL A 110 -14.31 -15.28 -2.90
N SER A 111 -14.36 -15.32 -4.24
CA SER A 111 -13.93 -16.49 -5.04
C SER A 111 -12.42 -16.72 -5.08
N GLN A 112 -11.63 -15.79 -4.56
CA GLN A 112 -10.17 -15.83 -4.49
C GLN A 112 -9.65 -16.03 -3.06
N ILE A 113 -10.52 -16.12 -2.05
CA ILE A 113 -10.12 -16.35 -0.65
C ILE A 113 -9.82 -17.83 -0.41
N SER A 114 -10.74 -18.72 -0.81
CA SER A 114 -10.67 -20.16 -0.59
C SER A 114 -11.32 -20.92 -1.75
N ASP A 115 -11.10 -22.24 -1.80
CA ASP A 115 -11.85 -23.13 -2.69
C ASP A 115 -13.33 -23.27 -2.30
N GLU A 116 -13.63 -23.03 -1.03
CA GLU A 116 -14.96 -23.14 -0.46
C GLU A 116 -15.76 -21.83 -0.61
N TYR A 117 -17.09 -21.96 -0.60
CA TYR A 117 -17.99 -20.81 -0.61
C TYR A 117 -18.07 -20.21 0.80
N LEU A 118 -17.57 -18.98 0.94
CA LEU A 118 -17.72 -18.19 2.16
C LEU A 118 -19.00 -17.36 2.06
N ALA A 119 -19.88 -17.49 3.05
CA ALA A 119 -21.05 -16.63 3.19
C ALA A 119 -20.69 -15.38 3.99
N TYR A 120 -21.21 -14.24 3.56
CA TYR A 120 -21.08 -12.98 4.30
C TYR A 120 -22.07 -12.96 5.47
N ASP A 121 -21.54 -12.80 6.66
CA ASP A 121 -22.27 -12.55 7.89
C ASP A 121 -22.21 -11.04 8.19
N GLY A 122 -23.32 -10.36 7.90
CA GLY A 122 -23.43 -8.91 8.11
C GLY A 122 -23.56 -8.49 9.57
N GLU A 123 -23.94 -9.39 10.49
CA GLU A 123 -24.00 -9.09 11.91
C GLU A 123 -22.59 -9.01 12.52
N ASN A 124 -21.69 -9.88 12.06
CA ASN A 124 -20.32 -9.99 12.57
C ASN A 124 -19.26 -9.39 11.64
N GLN A 125 -19.66 -8.83 10.48
CA GLN A 125 -18.76 -8.29 9.45
C GLN A 125 -17.64 -9.26 9.06
N GLN A 126 -18.01 -10.52 8.83
CA GLN A 126 -17.06 -11.59 8.56
C GLN A 126 -17.55 -12.51 7.44
N LEU A 127 -16.62 -13.17 6.79
CA LEU A 127 -16.85 -14.22 5.82
C LEU A 127 -16.61 -15.57 6.50
N ALA A 128 -17.64 -16.41 6.56
CA ALA A 128 -17.58 -17.71 7.20
C ALA A 128 -17.93 -18.83 6.22
N SER A 129 -17.18 -19.94 6.26
CA SER A 129 -17.52 -21.14 5.48
C SER A 129 -18.54 -21.98 6.25
N ASN A 130 -19.47 -22.59 5.53
CA ASN A 130 -20.42 -23.55 6.10
C ASN A 130 -19.83 -24.97 6.15
N GLU A 131 -18.80 -25.25 5.35
CA GLU A 131 -18.21 -26.58 5.20
C GLU A 131 -16.96 -26.74 6.09
N SER A 132 -16.14 -25.70 6.15
CA SER A 132 -15.00 -25.59 7.05
C SER A 132 -15.27 -24.53 8.10
N ASN A 133 -14.81 -24.74 9.33
CA ASN A 133 -14.93 -23.76 10.42
C ASN A 133 -13.95 -22.57 10.26
N ARG A 134 -13.72 -22.15 9.00
CA ARG A 134 -12.82 -21.09 8.56
C ARG A 134 -13.60 -19.77 8.51
N THR A 135 -13.08 -18.77 9.20
CA THR A 135 -13.64 -17.42 9.25
C THR A 135 -12.58 -16.38 8.90
N LEU A 136 -13.02 -15.34 8.19
CA LEU A 136 -12.23 -14.17 7.83
C LEU A 136 -13.00 -12.90 8.22
N GLY A 137 -12.52 -12.20 9.22
CA GLY A 137 -13.11 -10.95 9.71
C GLY A 137 -12.17 -9.75 9.53
N VAL A 138 -12.62 -8.60 10.02
CA VAL A 138 -11.79 -7.40 10.18
C VAL A 138 -10.65 -7.69 11.18
N ASP A 139 -9.51 -7.04 10.98
CA ASP A 139 -8.25 -7.21 11.75
C ASP A 139 -7.55 -8.58 11.57
N ASP A 140 -8.07 -9.47 10.72
CA ASP A 140 -7.38 -10.72 10.42
C ASP A 140 -6.14 -10.47 9.56
N ALA A 141 -5.03 -11.08 9.97
CA ALA A 141 -3.80 -11.10 9.20
C ALA A 141 -3.91 -12.15 8.08
N VAL A 142 -3.68 -11.72 6.85
CA VAL A 142 -3.77 -12.55 5.65
C VAL A 142 -2.52 -12.43 4.79
N ARG A 143 -2.10 -13.56 4.26
CA ARG A 143 -1.09 -13.65 3.21
C ARG A 143 -1.78 -13.82 1.87
N ALA A 144 -1.56 -12.88 0.97
CA ALA A 144 -2.17 -12.89 -0.36
C ALA A 144 -1.12 -12.61 -1.45
N ARG A 145 -1.48 -12.88 -2.70
CA ARG A 145 -0.66 -12.54 -3.86
C ARG A 145 -1.36 -11.52 -4.74
N ILE A 146 -0.62 -10.56 -5.23
CA ILE A 146 -1.10 -9.53 -6.16
C ILE A 146 -1.30 -10.16 -7.54
N VAL A 147 -2.54 -10.15 -8.04
CA VAL A 147 -2.90 -10.69 -9.37
C VAL A 147 -3.09 -9.59 -10.41
N THR A 148 -3.69 -8.48 -10.01
CA THR A 148 -3.95 -7.34 -10.89
C THR A 148 -3.57 -6.05 -10.19
N LYS A 149 -3.04 -5.11 -10.97
CA LYS A 149 -2.63 -3.79 -10.52
C LYS A 149 -3.24 -2.78 -11.48
N SER A 150 -4.16 -1.97 -10.98
CA SER A 150 -4.64 -0.77 -11.66
C SER A 150 -4.44 0.41 -10.72
N ILE A 151 -3.38 1.18 -10.98
CA ILE A 151 -3.07 2.39 -10.21
C ILE A 151 -3.92 3.53 -10.74
N ASP A 152 -4.52 4.29 -9.83
CA ASP A 152 -5.06 5.61 -10.13
C ASP A 152 -4.06 6.67 -9.62
N GLU A 153 -3.54 7.48 -10.54
CA GLU A 153 -2.53 8.51 -10.25
C GLU A 153 -3.07 9.63 -9.34
N ARG A 154 -4.39 9.85 -9.33
CA ARG A 154 -5.02 10.95 -8.61
C ARG A 154 -5.37 10.59 -7.18
N ASN A 155 -5.80 9.34 -6.95
CA ASN A 155 -6.20 8.86 -5.64
C ASN A 155 -5.61 7.46 -5.39
N PRO A 156 -4.57 7.33 -4.54
CA PRO A 156 -3.99 6.02 -4.21
C PRO A 156 -5.00 5.06 -3.59
N ARG A 157 -5.97 5.60 -2.84
CA ARG A 157 -7.03 4.82 -2.19
C ARG A 157 -8.04 4.24 -3.19
N ASP A 158 -8.21 4.85 -4.35
CA ASP A 158 -9.06 4.34 -5.44
C ASP A 158 -8.33 3.33 -6.34
N SER A 159 -7.02 3.13 -6.12
CA SER A 159 -6.26 2.15 -6.88
C SER A 159 -6.82 0.75 -6.65
N LYS A 160 -7.14 0.06 -7.74
CA LYS A 160 -7.70 -1.29 -7.70
C LYS A 160 -6.59 -2.31 -7.79
N ILE A 161 -6.19 -2.83 -6.63
CA ILE A 161 -5.22 -3.93 -6.54
C ILE A 161 -6.02 -5.21 -6.27
N GLY A 162 -6.01 -6.15 -7.20
CA GLY A 162 -6.63 -7.45 -7.01
C GLY A 162 -5.68 -8.40 -6.30
N LEU A 163 -6.19 -9.07 -5.27
CA LEU A 163 -5.46 -10.06 -4.48
C LEU A 163 -6.06 -11.46 -4.66
N THR A 164 -5.22 -12.49 -4.48
CA THR A 164 -5.65 -13.89 -4.37
C THR A 164 -4.99 -14.58 -3.18
N ALA A 165 -5.76 -15.36 -2.45
CA ALA A 165 -5.30 -16.19 -1.34
C ALA A 165 -5.56 -17.70 -1.59
N LYS A 166 -6.07 -18.04 -2.78
CA LYS A 166 -6.46 -19.41 -3.16
C LYS A 166 -5.28 -20.36 -3.44
N GLN A 167 -4.06 -19.83 -3.55
CA GLN A 167 -2.90 -20.65 -3.91
C GLN A 167 -2.29 -21.33 -2.68
N PRO A 168 -1.58 -22.47 -2.85
CA PRO A 168 -0.90 -23.14 -1.74
C PRO A 168 0.04 -22.21 -0.99
N GLY A 169 -0.06 -22.18 0.34
CA GLY A 169 0.76 -21.31 1.19
C GLY A 169 0.27 -19.86 1.32
N LEU A 170 -0.93 -19.56 0.81
CA LEU A 170 -1.62 -18.28 1.00
C LEU A 170 -2.92 -18.50 1.81
N GLY A 171 -3.44 -17.43 2.42
CA GLY A 171 -4.60 -17.49 3.29
C GLY A 171 -4.40 -16.72 4.59
N LYS A 172 -5.37 -16.86 5.50
CA LYS A 172 -5.23 -16.38 6.88
C LYS A 172 -4.08 -17.11 7.56
N HIS A 173 -3.26 -16.41 8.34
CA HIS A 173 -2.13 -17.01 9.04
C HIS A 173 -2.55 -18.21 9.89
N GLY A 174 -3.66 -18.10 10.62
CA GLY A 174 -4.20 -19.21 11.41
C GLY A 174 -4.50 -20.47 10.58
N TRP A 175 -5.00 -20.33 9.34
CA TRP A 175 -5.25 -21.49 8.47
C TRP A 175 -3.95 -22.13 7.98
N LEU A 176 -2.91 -21.33 7.77
CA LEU A 176 -1.60 -21.80 7.36
C LEU A 176 -0.89 -22.54 8.50
N GLU A 177 -1.06 -22.09 9.74
CA GLU A 177 -0.56 -22.76 10.93
C GLU A 177 -1.24 -24.13 11.11
N ASP A 178 -2.58 -24.19 11.07
CA ASP A 178 -3.36 -25.43 11.14
C ASP A 178 -2.96 -26.43 10.03
N ASP A 179 -2.77 -25.96 8.80
CA ASP A 179 -2.41 -26.80 7.66
C ASP A 179 -0.96 -27.33 7.80
N HIS A 180 -0.06 -26.55 8.39
CA HIS A 180 1.32 -26.97 8.65
C HIS A 180 1.39 -28.03 9.75
N GLU A 181 0.69 -27.83 10.87
CA GLU A 181 0.64 -28.80 11.98
C GLU A 181 0.08 -30.16 11.52
N LYS A 182 -0.94 -30.15 10.65
CA LYS A 182 -1.48 -31.39 10.06
C LYS A 182 -0.49 -32.07 9.12
N GLN A 183 0.29 -31.31 8.34
CA GLN A 183 1.29 -31.87 7.46
C GLN A 183 2.49 -32.45 8.22
N GLU A 184 2.95 -31.78 9.28
CA GLU A 184 4.02 -32.29 10.15
C GLU A 184 3.58 -33.55 10.89
N ALA A 185 2.34 -33.61 11.39
CA ALA A 185 1.78 -34.81 12.00
C ALA A 185 1.73 -35.99 11.02
N ALA A 186 1.36 -35.74 9.75
CA ALA A 186 1.29 -36.76 8.71
C ALA A 186 2.66 -37.20 8.15
N ALA A 187 3.70 -36.36 8.28
CA ALA A 187 5.05 -36.66 7.81
C ALA A 187 5.93 -37.35 8.87
N GLY A 188 5.49 -37.36 10.14
CA GLY A 188 6.16 -38.01 11.27
C GLY A 188 5.80 -39.48 11.51
N GLU A 189 4.85 -40.03 10.73
CA GLU A 189 4.46 -41.46 10.69
C GLU A 189 5.15 -42.21 9.54
#